data_AF-A0AAC8YJI2-F1
#
_entry.id   AF-A0AAC8YJI2-F1
#
_cell.length_a   1.000
_cell.length_b   1.000
_cell.length_c   1.000
_cell.angle_alpha   90.00
_cell.angle_beta   90.00
_cell.angle_gamma   90.00
#
_symmetry.space_group_name_H-M   'P 1'
#
loop_
_entity.id
_entity.type
_entity.pdbx_description
1 polymer ?
#
loop_
_entity_poly.entity_id
_entity_poly.type
_entity_poly.pdbx_seq_one_letter_code
_entity_poly.pdbx_strand_id
1 'polypeptide(L)'
;MTILLRILRMAFCAVMGIVIFAALIEFVNALPVANGFPLHALWWGVVFRAPAYVFFGAAPLLFMLTIMELRGVQKQWPYFLVWIAGGLLLGRANLLAAAVSAPAAGYFYWLSAGKSAGDWISAWREQKSQPGFKPGTYLAYAVVAYLAAQAVSYGYYGGKLLWVSYVSEPGLGTPPVPLRKMSAARKVALMDFPDVASCLSRNADKASPNYLEQMDWDRINNVSEAEVCMFRLLASYRNISHATKWFEAQGFTVPKSFSSARPNISYDGTQHVHGSYSIRKNGPKFPTRGVFRRLFGSIPYGMNSASTWSKDGTQLLRVDISLNIL
;
A
#
# COMPACT_ATOMS: atom_id res chain seq x y z
N MET A 1 5.30 -26.02 -23.94
CA MET A 1 4.96 -26.03 -22.50
C MET A 1 6.19 -25.88 -21.58
N THR A 2 7.33 -26.50 -21.90
CA THR A 2 8.58 -26.45 -21.11
C THR A 2 9.19 -25.04 -20.97
N ILE A 3 9.20 -24.23 -22.03
CA ILE A 3 9.71 -22.85 -21.99
C ILE A 3 8.86 -21.98 -21.04
N LEU A 4 7.53 -22.07 -21.14
CA LEU A 4 6.61 -21.32 -20.28
C LEU A 4 6.78 -21.70 -18.80
N LEU A 5 6.85 -23.00 -18.49
CA LEU A 5 7.09 -23.47 -17.12
C LEU A 5 8.41 -22.96 -16.54
N ARG A 6 9.43 -22.79 -17.37
CA ARG A 6 10.73 -22.28 -16.95
C ARG A 6 10.72 -20.78 -16.71
N ILE A 7 10.11 -20.00 -17.60
CA ILE A 7 9.89 -18.56 -17.39
C ILE A 7 9.10 -18.36 -16.08
N LEU A 8 8.10 -19.20 -15.86
CA LEU A 8 7.27 -19.16 -14.65
C LEU A 8 8.06 -19.56 -13.39
N ARG A 9 8.96 -20.55 -13.48
CA ARG A 9 9.90 -20.89 -12.40
C ARG A 9 10.86 -19.73 -12.10
N MET A 10 11.45 -19.10 -13.11
CA MET A 10 12.34 -17.95 -12.94
C MET A 10 11.61 -16.78 -12.28
N ALA A 11 10.40 -16.47 -12.78
CA ALA A 11 9.51 -15.47 -12.21
C ALA A 11 9.21 -15.75 -10.73
N PHE A 12 8.83 -16.99 -10.41
CA PHE A 12 8.55 -17.40 -9.05
C PHE A 12 9.78 -17.29 -8.14
N CYS A 13 10.93 -17.81 -8.57
CA CYS A 13 12.18 -17.76 -7.80
C CYS A 13 12.65 -16.32 -7.58
N ALA A 14 12.50 -15.44 -8.57
CA ALA A 14 12.85 -14.03 -8.43
C ALA A 14 11.92 -13.33 -7.43
N VAL A 15 10.60 -13.54 -7.53
CA VAL A 15 9.62 -12.98 -6.58
C VAL A 15 9.89 -13.47 -5.16
N MET A 16 10.12 -14.78 -4.98
CA MET A 16 10.47 -15.35 -3.68
C MET A 16 11.79 -14.78 -3.15
N GLY A 17 12.79 -14.61 -4.01
CA GLY A 17 14.05 -13.94 -3.65
C GLY A 17 13.81 -12.50 -3.18
N ILE A 18 12.93 -11.75 -3.84
CA ILE A 18 12.58 -10.36 -3.47
C ILE A 18 11.88 -10.35 -2.11
N VAL A 19 10.97 -11.30 -1.87
CA VAL A 19 10.28 -11.45 -0.58
C VAL A 19 11.27 -11.76 0.54
N ILE A 20 12.19 -12.70 0.32
CA ILE A 20 13.24 -13.05 1.28
C ILE A 20 14.15 -11.85 1.54
N PHE A 21 14.59 -11.16 0.48
CA PHE A 21 15.39 -9.95 0.58
C PHE A 21 14.70 -8.88 1.42
N ALA A 22 13.42 -8.62 1.15
CA ALA A 22 12.62 -7.64 1.88
C ALA A 22 12.40 -8.02 3.35
N ALA A 23 12.20 -9.30 3.65
CA ALA A 23 12.09 -9.80 5.02
C ALA A 23 13.41 -9.59 5.79
N LEU A 24 14.52 -10.04 5.20
CA LEU A 24 15.85 -9.99 5.83
C LEU A 24 16.34 -8.56 6.04
N ILE A 25 16.09 -7.65 5.08
CA ILE A 25 16.54 -6.27 5.22
C ILE A 25 15.86 -5.59 6.42
N GLU A 26 14.56 -5.82 6.63
CA GLU A 26 13.84 -5.27 7.79
C GLU A 26 14.27 -5.93 9.09
N PHE A 27 14.43 -7.26 9.08
CA PHE A 27 14.94 -7.98 10.24
C PHE A 27 16.29 -7.44 10.71
N VAL A 28 17.25 -7.28 9.78
CA VAL A 28 18.59 -6.76 10.11
C VAL A 28 18.53 -5.30 10.57
N ASN A 29 17.66 -4.47 9.99
CA ASN A 29 17.47 -3.09 10.45
C ASN A 29 16.88 -2.99 11.86
N ALA A 30 16.08 -3.98 12.28
CA ALA A 30 15.46 -4.01 13.60
C ALA A 30 16.38 -4.54 14.71
N LEU A 31 17.43 -5.30 14.36
CA LEU A 31 18.36 -5.89 15.34
C LEU A 31 19.01 -4.89 16.32
N PRO A 32 19.44 -3.68 15.91
CA PRO A 32 20.09 -2.74 16.83
C PRO A 32 19.15 -2.12 17.87
N VAL A 33 17.82 -2.16 17.64
CA VAL A 33 16.82 -1.44 18.43
C VAL A 33 15.92 -2.40 19.24
N ALA A 34 15.88 -3.68 18.87
CA ALA A 34 14.98 -4.65 19.47
C ALA A 34 15.54 -5.23 20.77
N ASN A 35 14.76 -5.13 21.86
CA ASN A 35 14.98 -5.88 23.10
C ASN A 35 14.47 -7.33 22.96
N GLY A 36 14.94 -8.06 21.94
CA GLY A 36 14.51 -9.43 21.62
C GLY A 36 14.53 -9.75 20.13
N PHE A 37 14.02 -10.93 19.74
CA PHE A 37 14.02 -11.38 18.34
C PHE A 37 12.89 -10.70 17.53
N PRO A 38 13.19 -9.85 16.52
CA PRO A 38 12.20 -9.00 15.89
C PRO A 38 11.40 -9.73 14.78
N LEU A 39 10.63 -10.76 15.14
CA LEU A 39 9.75 -11.50 14.22
C LEU A 39 8.78 -10.60 13.45
N HIS A 40 8.32 -9.52 14.09
CA HIS A 40 7.45 -8.52 13.47
C HIS A 40 8.12 -7.82 12.27
N ALA A 41 9.44 -7.64 12.30
CA ALA A 41 10.20 -7.00 11.22
C ALA A 41 10.30 -7.89 9.98
N LEU A 42 10.45 -9.22 10.15
CA LEU A 42 10.37 -10.18 9.03
C LEU A 42 9.01 -10.09 8.35
N TRP A 43 7.94 -10.10 9.14
CA TRP A 43 6.58 -9.97 8.63
C TRP A 43 6.37 -8.64 7.90
N TRP A 44 6.89 -7.55 8.46
CA TRP A 44 6.84 -6.23 7.86
C TRP A 44 7.48 -6.18 6.48
N GLY A 45 8.69 -6.76 6.36
CA GLY A 45 9.42 -6.85 5.11
C GLY A 45 8.66 -7.61 4.03
N VAL A 46 8.08 -8.76 4.38
CA VAL A 46 7.28 -9.58 3.45
C VAL A 46 6.03 -8.85 2.97
N VAL A 47 5.30 -8.18 3.87
CA VAL A 47 3.96 -7.67 3.55
C VAL A 47 4.00 -6.27 2.94
N PHE A 48 4.87 -5.38 3.42
CA PHE A 48 4.84 -3.97 3.02
C PHE A 48 5.92 -3.63 2.01
N ARG A 49 7.11 -4.19 2.20
CA ARG A 49 8.29 -3.81 1.41
C ARG A 49 8.44 -4.69 0.18
N ALA A 50 8.16 -5.99 0.29
CA ALA A 50 8.25 -6.90 -0.84
C ALA A 50 7.35 -6.52 -2.02
N PRO A 51 6.08 -6.09 -1.86
CA PRO A 51 5.26 -5.68 -3.00
C PRO A 51 5.85 -4.51 -3.79
N ALA A 52 6.37 -3.49 -3.08
CA ALA A 52 7.05 -2.37 -3.72
C ALA A 52 8.30 -2.83 -4.48
N TYR A 53 9.11 -3.71 -3.88
CA TYR A 53 10.30 -4.26 -4.54
C TYR A 53 9.97 -5.19 -5.70
N VAL A 54 8.87 -5.93 -5.63
CA VAL A 54 8.38 -6.71 -6.77
C VAL A 54 7.97 -5.76 -7.89
N PHE A 55 7.29 -4.65 -7.57
CA PHE A 55 6.85 -3.69 -8.58
C PHE A 55 8.02 -2.98 -9.29
N PHE A 56 8.96 -2.41 -8.52
CA PHE A 56 10.06 -1.63 -9.08
C PHE A 56 11.27 -2.46 -9.50
N GLY A 57 11.54 -3.56 -8.79
CA GLY A 57 12.75 -4.36 -8.93
C GLY A 57 12.58 -5.63 -9.75
N ALA A 58 11.38 -6.23 -9.84
CA ALA A 58 11.24 -7.54 -10.48
C ALA A 58 11.54 -7.51 -11.98
N ALA A 59 11.08 -6.49 -12.71
CA ALA A 59 11.29 -6.42 -14.17
C ALA A 59 12.78 -6.37 -14.58
N PRO A 60 13.61 -5.43 -14.07
CA PRO A 60 15.04 -5.40 -14.43
C PRO A 60 15.79 -6.62 -13.90
N LEU A 61 15.42 -7.12 -12.72
CA LEU A 61 16.04 -8.30 -12.12
C LEU A 61 15.71 -9.57 -12.92
N LEU A 62 14.46 -9.74 -13.35
CA LEU A 62 14.06 -10.84 -14.24
C LEU A 62 14.75 -10.78 -15.60
N PHE A 63 14.92 -9.59 -16.17
CA PHE A 63 15.64 -9.43 -17.43
C PHE A 63 17.10 -9.91 -17.30
N MET A 64 17.81 -9.44 -16.28
CA MET A 64 19.20 -9.85 -16.01
C MET A 64 19.31 -11.36 -15.75
N LEU A 65 18.45 -11.90 -14.89
CA LEU A 65 18.45 -13.33 -14.56
C LEU A 65 18.11 -14.21 -15.78
N THR A 66 17.20 -13.74 -16.64
CA THR A 66 16.87 -14.44 -17.89
C THR A 66 18.08 -14.48 -18.83
N ILE A 67 18.81 -13.37 -18.98
CA ILE A 67 20.06 -13.34 -19.78
C ILE A 67 21.09 -14.31 -19.22
N MET A 68 21.29 -14.32 -17.91
CA MET A 68 22.22 -15.24 -17.25
C MET A 68 21.84 -16.70 -17.46
N GLU A 69 20.55 -17.00 -17.39
CA GLU A 69 20.02 -18.34 -17.58
C GLU A 69 20.13 -18.81 -19.04
N LEU A 70 19.89 -17.91 -20.00
CA LEU A 70 20.10 -18.14 -21.43
C LEU A 70 21.58 -18.37 -21.76
N ARG A 71 22.50 -17.68 -21.08
CA ARG A 71 23.95 -17.89 -21.21
C ARG A 71 24.48 -19.10 -20.44
N GLY A 72 23.62 -19.84 -19.74
CA GLY A 72 24.03 -21.02 -18.98
C GLY A 72 24.99 -20.71 -17.83
N VAL A 73 24.85 -19.55 -17.18
CA VAL A 73 25.72 -19.16 -16.08
C VAL A 73 25.37 -19.97 -14.83
N GLN A 74 26.18 -20.98 -14.51
CA GLN A 74 25.97 -21.86 -13.35
C GLN A 74 26.74 -21.42 -12.09
N LYS A 75 27.73 -20.53 -12.22
CA LYS A 75 28.50 -20.03 -11.08
C LYS A 75 27.62 -19.17 -10.17
N GLN A 76 27.76 -19.31 -8.85
CA GLN A 76 26.96 -18.58 -7.85
C GLN A 76 27.26 -17.07 -7.78
N TRP A 77 28.53 -16.68 -7.99
CA TRP A 77 29.02 -15.30 -7.83
C TRP A 77 28.24 -14.25 -8.65
N PRO A 78 27.98 -14.47 -9.95
CA PRO A 78 27.15 -13.56 -10.75
C PRO A 78 25.77 -13.27 -10.16
N TYR A 79 25.12 -14.27 -9.55
CA TYR A 79 23.81 -14.08 -8.92
C TYR A 79 23.95 -13.17 -7.68
N PHE A 80 24.97 -13.37 -6.86
CA PHE A 80 25.22 -12.48 -5.72
C PHE A 80 25.42 -11.04 -6.16
N LEU A 81 26.20 -10.81 -7.22
CA LEU A 81 26.45 -9.46 -7.73
C LEU A 81 25.18 -8.78 -8.24
N VAL A 82 24.30 -9.51 -8.94
CA VAL A 82 23.01 -8.97 -9.39
C VAL A 82 22.13 -8.56 -8.21
N TRP A 83 22.04 -9.40 -7.18
CA TRP A 83 21.25 -9.08 -6.00
C TRP A 83 21.85 -7.95 -5.15
N ILE A 84 23.19 -7.87 -5.05
CA ILE A 84 23.88 -6.77 -4.36
C ILE A 84 23.65 -5.46 -5.11
N ALA A 85 23.82 -5.44 -6.43
CA ALA A 85 23.56 -4.27 -7.26
C ALA A 85 22.10 -3.82 -7.14
N GLY A 86 21.15 -4.77 -7.19
CA GLY A 86 19.73 -4.48 -6.96
C GLY A 86 19.45 -3.91 -5.57
N GLY A 87 20.06 -4.49 -4.53
CA GLY A 87 19.94 -4.02 -3.15
C GLY A 87 20.50 -2.61 -2.93
N LEU A 88 21.63 -2.28 -3.56
CA LEU A 88 22.24 -0.95 -3.52
C LEU A 88 21.39 0.08 -4.28
N LEU A 89 20.79 -0.29 -5.41
CA LEU A 89 19.91 0.61 -6.19
C LEU A 89 18.58 0.89 -5.48
N LEU A 90 18.02 -0.12 -4.78
CA LEU A 90 16.76 0.01 -4.04
C LEU A 90 16.95 0.59 -2.62
N GLY A 91 18.19 0.61 -2.12
CA GLY A 91 18.53 0.95 -0.75
C GLY A 91 19.29 2.27 -0.62
N ARG A 92 18.57 3.35 -0.22
CA ARG A 92 19.14 4.38 0.67
C ARG A 92 19.23 3.90 2.14
N ALA A 93 18.92 2.63 2.39
CA ALA A 93 18.87 2.02 3.70
C ALA A 93 20.22 1.42 4.11
N ASN A 94 20.36 1.15 5.40
CA ASN A 94 21.55 0.65 6.09
C ASN A 94 22.37 -0.36 5.24
N LEU A 95 23.59 0.04 4.84
CA LEU A 95 24.47 -0.76 3.95
C LEU A 95 24.70 -2.18 4.47
N LEU A 96 24.76 -2.33 5.80
CA LEU A 96 24.94 -3.61 6.46
C LEU A 96 23.75 -4.56 6.22
N ALA A 97 22.52 -4.04 6.27
CA ALA A 97 21.32 -4.84 6.00
C ALA A 97 21.28 -5.30 4.54
N ALA A 98 21.64 -4.44 3.59
CA ALA A 98 21.76 -4.81 2.18
C ALA A 98 22.86 -5.84 1.95
N ALA A 99 24.03 -5.68 2.58
CA ALA A 99 25.17 -6.58 2.46
C ALA A 99 24.89 -8.00 2.96
N VAL A 100 23.98 -8.17 3.93
CA VAL A 100 23.58 -9.50 4.44
C VAL A 100 22.41 -10.08 3.65
N SER A 101 21.38 -9.28 3.37
CA SER A 101 20.15 -9.74 2.72
C SER A 101 20.34 -10.08 1.23
N ALA A 102 21.15 -9.32 0.50
CA ALA A 102 21.36 -9.53 -0.94
C ALA A 102 22.06 -10.86 -1.26
N PRO A 103 23.18 -11.24 -0.61
CA PRO A 103 23.80 -12.55 -0.84
C PRO A 103 22.87 -13.71 -0.47
N ALA A 104 22.09 -13.59 0.61
CA ALA A 104 21.14 -14.62 1.02
C ALA A 104 20.06 -14.86 -0.05
N ALA A 105 19.46 -13.77 -0.58
CA ALA A 105 18.49 -13.86 -1.67
C ALA A 105 19.12 -14.39 -2.97
N GLY A 106 20.33 -13.96 -3.30
CA GLY A 106 21.07 -14.46 -4.46
C GLY A 106 21.44 -15.93 -4.37
N TYR A 107 21.80 -16.41 -3.18
CA TYR A 107 22.07 -17.83 -2.92
C TYR A 107 20.83 -18.67 -3.02
N PHE A 108 19.72 -18.20 -2.44
CA PHE A 108 18.42 -18.85 -2.58
C PHE A 108 18.00 -18.97 -4.06
N TYR A 109 18.15 -17.88 -4.84
CA TYR A 109 17.83 -17.91 -6.26
C TYR A 109 18.74 -18.90 -7.02
N TRP A 110 20.04 -18.86 -6.77
CA TRP A 110 21.00 -19.75 -7.41
C TRP A 110 20.68 -21.23 -7.13
N LEU A 111 20.39 -21.59 -5.88
CA LEU A 111 19.96 -22.94 -5.51
C LEU A 111 18.66 -23.34 -6.24
N SER A 112 17.71 -22.42 -6.31
CA SER A 112 16.36 -22.71 -6.79
C SER A 112 16.23 -22.73 -8.32
N ALA A 113 17.06 -21.98 -9.05
CA ALA A 113 16.99 -21.85 -10.51
C ALA A 113 18.37 -21.90 -11.17
N GLY A 114 19.32 -21.11 -10.67
CA GLY A 114 20.63 -20.89 -11.32
C GLY A 114 21.52 -22.12 -11.46
N LYS A 115 21.48 -23.07 -10.51
CA LYS A 115 22.26 -24.32 -10.57
C LYS A 115 21.89 -25.19 -11.78
N SER A 116 20.65 -25.05 -12.27
CA SER A 116 20.13 -25.76 -13.45
C SER A 116 20.11 -24.90 -14.72
N ALA A 117 20.82 -23.76 -14.73
CA ALA A 117 20.96 -22.92 -15.91
C ALA A 117 21.75 -23.65 -17.00
N GLY A 118 21.31 -23.55 -18.26
CA GLY A 118 22.00 -24.18 -19.42
C GLY A 118 21.69 -25.67 -19.65
N ASP A 119 21.48 -26.47 -18.60
CA ASP A 119 21.26 -27.94 -18.69
C ASP A 119 20.00 -28.36 -19.46
N TRP A 120 19.13 -27.41 -19.80
CA TRP A 120 17.91 -27.70 -20.56
C TRP A 120 18.10 -27.73 -22.06
N ILE A 121 19.14 -27.12 -22.60
CA ILE A 121 19.36 -27.18 -24.05
C ILE A 121 19.70 -28.61 -24.45
N SER A 122 20.42 -29.33 -23.57
CA SER A 122 20.66 -30.77 -23.65
C SER A 122 19.41 -31.59 -23.31
N ALA A 123 18.76 -31.34 -22.17
CA ALA A 123 17.57 -32.12 -21.75
C ALA A 123 16.35 -31.95 -22.69
N TRP A 124 16.16 -30.76 -23.29
CA TRP A 124 15.11 -30.52 -24.29
C TRP A 124 15.33 -31.32 -25.56
N ARG A 125 16.59 -31.60 -25.90
CA ARG A 125 16.94 -32.45 -27.04
C ARG A 125 16.58 -33.93 -26.80
N GLU A 126 16.46 -34.35 -25.54
CA GLU A 126 16.22 -35.74 -25.15
C GLU A 126 14.77 -36.04 -24.73
N GLN A 127 13.97 -35.03 -24.37
CA GLN A 127 12.70 -35.28 -23.68
C GLN A 127 11.49 -35.48 -24.62
N LYS A 128 11.33 -36.71 -25.13
CA LYS A 128 10.03 -37.26 -25.56
C LYS A 128 9.20 -37.67 -24.34
N SER A 129 8.05 -37.01 -24.20
CA SER A 129 6.81 -37.42 -23.53
C SER A 129 6.89 -38.35 -22.29
N GLN A 130 6.54 -37.81 -21.10
CA GLN A 130 5.56 -38.45 -20.22
C GLN A 130 4.76 -37.39 -19.43
N PRO A 131 3.42 -37.36 -19.53
CA PRO A 131 2.58 -36.44 -18.78
C PRO A 131 2.23 -37.02 -17.40
N GLY A 132 3.06 -36.71 -16.40
CA GLY A 132 2.77 -37.01 -15.00
C GLY A 132 2.22 -35.79 -14.27
N PHE A 133 1.07 -35.94 -13.62
CA PHE A 133 0.43 -34.94 -12.77
C PHE A 133 1.37 -34.55 -11.61
N LYS A 134 1.80 -33.29 -11.52
CA LYS A 134 2.67 -32.80 -10.45
C LYS A 134 1.95 -31.67 -9.67
N PRO A 135 1.65 -31.85 -8.38
CA PRO A 135 0.91 -30.86 -7.57
C PRO A 135 1.63 -29.50 -7.48
N GLY A 136 2.96 -29.47 -7.64
CA GLY A 136 3.73 -28.22 -7.70
C GLY A 136 3.34 -27.29 -8.86
N THR A 137 2.79 -27.84 -9.94
CA THR A 137 2.34 -27.04 -11.09
C THR A 137 1.08 -26.22 -10.76
N TYR A 138 0.16 -26.76 -9.97
CA TYR A 138 -1.06 -26.04 -9.55
C TYR A 138 -0.74 -24.91 -8.58
N LEU A 139 0.18 -25.13 -7.64
CA LEU A 139 0.66 -24.07 -6.75
C LEU A 139 1.31 -22.93 -7.55
N ALA A 140 2.11 -23.29 -8.55
CA ALA A 140 2.74 -22.31 -9.45
C ALA A 140 1.69 -21.52 -10.26
N TYR A 141 0.64 -22.17 -10.78
CA TYR A 141 -0.47 -21.49 -11.44
C TYR A 141 -1.25 -20.56 -10.50
N ALA A 142 -1.53 -20.99 -9.26
CA ALA A 142 -2.22 -20.17 -8.29
C ALA A 142 -1.42 -18.90 -7.94
N VAL A 143 -0.10 -19.02 -7.77
CA VAL A 143 0.77 -17.87 -7.53
C VAL A 143 0.81 -16.95 -8.74
N VAL A 144 0.90 -17.48 -9.96
CA VAL A 144 0.87 -16.66 -11.18
C VAL A 144 -0.46 -15.95 -11.38
N ALA A 145 -1.58 -16.62 -11.12
CA ALA A 145 -2.91 -16.01 -11.16
C ALA A 145 -3.02 -14.87 -10.14
N TYR A 146 -2.49 -15.07 -8.92
CA TYR A 146 -2.43 -14.03 -7.90
C TYR A 146 -1.56 -12.83 -8.34
N LEU A 147 -0.35 -13.09 -8.85
CA LEU A 147 0.54 -12.03 -9.35
C LEU A 147 -0.06 -11.28 -10.53
N ALA A 148 -0.74 -11.98 -11.45
CA ALA A 148 -1.46 -11.37 -12.57
C ALA A 148 -2.62 -10.49 -12.08
N ALA A 149 -3.41 -10.96 -11.12
CA ALA A 149 -4.49 -10.16 -10.53
C ALA A 149 -3.97 -8.91 -9.82
N GLN A 150 -2.83 -9.01 -9.13
CA GLN A 150 -2.16 -7.86 -8.53
C GLN A 150 -1.66 -6.89 -9.60
N ALA A 151 -0.97 -7.39 -10.64
CA ALA A 151 -0.46 -6.57 -11.74
C ALA A 151 -1.59 -5.82 -12.46
N VAL A 152 -2.74 -6.45 -12.71
CA VAL A 152 -3.92 -5.80 -13.31
C VAL A 152 -4.50 -4.74 -12.38
N SER A 153 -4.67 -5.04 -11.09
CA SER A 153 -5.24 -4.10 -10.11
C SER A 153 -4.35 -2.85 -9.95
N TYR A 154 -3.04 -3.06 -9.84
CA TYR A 154 -2.08 -1.96 -9.75
C TYR A 154 -1.90 -1.22 -11.08
N GLY A 155 -1.94 -1.93 -12.21
CA GLY A 155 -1.94 -1.31 -13.55
C GLY A 155 -3.14 -0.40 -13.78
N TYR A 156 -4.33 -0.82 -13.34
CA TYR A 156 -5.54 0.01 -13.38
C TYR A 156 -5.38 1.27 -12.52
N TYR A 157 -4.89 1.13 -11.28
CA TYR A 157 -4.67 2.27 -10.39
C TYR A 157 -3.58 3.22 -10.91
N GLY A 158 -2.47 2.68 -11.40
CA GLY A 158 -1.37 3.44 -12.01
C GLY A 158 -1.80 4.16 -13.29
N GLY A 159 -2.58 3.49 -14.14
CA GLY A 159 -3.17 4.10 -15.33
C GLY A 159 -4.10 5.26 -14.97
N LYS A 160 -4.91 5.10 -13.92
CA LYS A 160 -5.77 6.16 -13.41
C LYS A 160 -4.98 7.35 -12.85
N LEU A 161 -3.90 7.09 -12.11
CA LEU A 161 -3.00 8.14 -11.62
C LEU A 161 -2.35 8.92 -12.78
N LEU A 162 -1.87 8.23 -13.81
CA LEU A 162 -1.28 8.85 -15.00
C LEU A 162 -2.32 9.67 -15.78
N TRP A 163 -3.51 9.11 -16.00
CA TRP A 163 -4.61 9.80 -16.68
C TRP A 163 -4.97 11.12 -16.00
N VAL A 164 -5.11 11.09 -14.67
CA VAL A 164 -5.44 12.25 -13.85
C VAL A 164 -4.30 13.28 -13.77
N SER A 165 -3.07 12.84 -14.00
CA SER A 165 -1.90 13.72 -14.00
C SER A 165 -1.68 14.41 -15.35
N TYR A 166 -2.05 13.76 -16.47
CA TYR A 166 -1.70 14.22 -17.82
C TYR A 166 -2.89 14.59 -18.71
N VAL A 167 -4.09 14.06 -18.48
CA VAL A 167 -5.22 14.17 -19.44
C VAL A 167 -6.35 15.06 -18.92
N SER A 168 -6.81 14.84 -17.69
CA SER A 168 -7.86 15.67 -17.09
C SER A 168 -7.55 15.97 -15.63
N GLU A 169 -7.38 17.25 -15.32
CA GLU A 169 -7.45 17.69 -13.93
C GLU A 169 -8.90 17.59 -13.46
N PRO A 170 -9.19 16.83 -12.40
CA PRO A 170 -10.53 16.73 -11.88
C PRO A 170 -10.96 18.08 -11.32
N GLY A 171 -12.23 18.42 -11.53
CA GLY A 171 -12.83 19.57 -10.87
C GLY A 171 -12.69 19.45 -9.35
N LEU A 172 -12.64 20.60 -8.66
CA LEU A 172 -12.50 20.65 -7.20
C LEU A 172 -13.69 20.00 -6.43
N GLY A 173 -14.73 19.59 -7.17
CA GLY A 173 -15.96 19.01 -6.64
C GLY A 173 -16.82 20.03 -5.90
N THR A 174 -17.87 19.54 -5.26
CA THR A 174 -18.78 20.36 -4.45
C THR A 174 -18.94 19.75 -3.05
N PRO A 175 -18.66 20.51 -1.97
CA PRO A 175 -17.99 21.83 -1.94
C PRO A 175 -16.53 21.78 -2.43
N PRO A 176 -15.99 22.91 -2.95
CA PRO A 176 -14.64 22.94 -3.51
C PRO A 176 -13.60 22.76 -2.40
N VAL A 177 -12.67 21.82 -2.59
CA VAL A 177 -11.59 21.57 -1.63
C VAL A 177 -10.42 22.52 -1.93
N PRO A 178 -10.09 23.50 -1.05
CA PRO A 178 -8.99 24.43 -1.30
C PRO A 178 -7.65 23.71 -1.04
N LEU A 179 -6.91 23.38 -2.10
CA LEU A 179 -5.71 22.54 -1.97
C LEU A 179 -4.46 23.24 -2.50
N ARG A 180 -3.58 23.62 -1.57
CA ARG A 180 -2.28 24.26 -1.86
C ARG A 180 -1.24 23.30 -2.49
N LYS A 181 -1.43 21.98 -2.37
CA LYS A 181 -0.68 20.92 -3.06
C LYS A 181 -1.57 19.69 -3.30
N MET A 182 -1.79 19.34 -4.57
CA MET A 182 -2.62 18.20 -4.98
C MET A 182 -1.73 17.00 -5.30
N SER A 183 -1.71 15.98 -4.43
CA SER A 183 -1.08 14.71 -4.78
C SER A 183 -1.93 13.97 -5.82
N ALA A 184 -1.30 13.13 -6.65
CA ALA A 184 -2.03 12.35 -7.65
C ALA A 184 -3.10 11.44 -6.99
N ALA A 185 -2.81 10.88 -5.82
CA ALA A 185 -3.79 10.10 -5.04
C ALA A 185 -5.02 10.93 -4.63
N ARG A 186 -4.82 12.20 -4.23
CA ARG A 186 -5.93 13.08 -3.86
C ARG A 186 -6.72 13.58 -5.08
N LYS A 187 -6.07 13.73 -6.24
CA LYS A 187 -6.78 13.99 -7.51
C LYS A 187 -7.66 12.79 -7.90
N VAL A 188 -7.15 11.56 -7.78
CA VAL A 188 -7.96 10.34 -8.02
C VAL A 188 -9.17 10.28 -7.08
N ALA A 189 -8.96 10.58 -5.79
CA ALA A 189 -10.04 10.65 -4.81
C ALA A 189 -11.15 11.66 -5.20
N LEU A 190 -10.79 12.82 -5.77
CA LEU A 190 -11.78 13.80 -6.24
C LEU A 190 -12.57 13.37 -7.47
N MET A 191 -12.03 12.44 -8.28
CA MET A 191 -12.81 11.83 -9.36
C MET A 191 -13.76 10.77 -8.83
N ASP A 192 -13.28 9.92 -7.91
CA ASP A 192 -14.07 8.81 -7.36
C ASP A 192 -15.20 9.27 -6.48
N PHE A 193 -14.96 10.37 -5.79
CA PHE A 193 -15.93 11.07 -5.02
C PHE A 193 -15.99 12.47 -5.65
N PRO A 194 -16.99 12.83 -6.47
CA PRO A 194 -17.13 14.19 -7.04
C PRO A 194 -18.03 15.15 -6.24
N ASP A 195 -18.97 14.63 -5.45
CA ASP A 195 -19.91 15.42 -4.63
C ASP A 195 -20.12 14.84 -3.23
N VAL A 196 -21.04 15.42 -2.45
CA VAL A 196 -21.44 14.94 -1.12
C VAL A 196 -22.13 13.58 -1.19
N ALA A 197 -23.01 13.37 -2.18
CA ALA A 197 -23.78 12.14 -2.32
C ALA A 197 -22.89 10.92 -2.56
N SER A 198 -21.78 11.09 -3.27
CA SER A 198 -20.81 10.04 -3.54
C SER A 198 -20.13 9.47 -2.29
N CYS A 199 -20.09 10.23 -1.20
CA CYS A 199 -19.45 9.86 0.07
C CYS A 199 -20.41 9.25 1.10
N LEU A 200 -21.72 9.27 0.81
CA LEU A 200 -22.74 8.79 1.73
C LEU A 200 -23.11 7.34 1.48
N SER A 201 -23.52 6.67 2.56
CA SER A 201 -24.01 5.30 2.49
C SER A 201 -25.23 5.20 1.58
N ARG A 202 -25.38 4.08 0.90
CA ARG A 202 -26.56 3.81 0.04
C ARG A 202 -27.89 3.90 0.82
N ASN A 203 -27.83 3.69 2.14
CA ASN A 203 -29.00 3.75 3.02
C ASN A 203 -29.22 5.16 3.62
N ALA A 204 -28.42 6.15 3.24
CA ALA A 204 -28.54 7.50 3.76
C ALA A 204 -29.80 8.18 3.19
N ASP A 205 -30.80 8.36 4.05
CA ASP A 205 -32.02 9.08 3.71
C ASP A 205 -31.82 10.60 3.87
N LYS A 206 -32.05 11.35 2.79
CA LYS A 206 -31.98 12.82 2.76
C LYS A 206 -32.97 13.47 3.71
N ALA A 207 -34.07 12.80 4.05
CA ALA A 207 -35.03 13.30 5.03
C ALA A 207 -34.55 13.15 6.49
N SER A 208 -33.49 12.37 6.73
CA SER A 208 -32.93 12.17 8.06
C SER A 208 -32.17 13.41 8.53
N PRO A 209 -32.39 13.89 9.79
CA PRO A 209 -31.61 15.00 10.34
C PRO A 209 -30.12 14.68 10.49
N ASN A 210 -29.75 13.39 10.49
CA ASN A 210 -28.38 12.91 10.60
C ASN A 210 -27.84 12.38 9.24
N TYR A 211 -28.46 12.76 8.11
CA TYR A 211 -28.06 12.32 6.77
C TYR A 211 -26.55 12.48 6.49
N LEU A 212 -25.98 13.64 6.82
CA LEU A 212 -24.56 13.95 6.61
C LEU A 212 -23.61 13.17 7.54
N GLU A 213 -24.15 12.51 8.57
CA GLU A 213 -23.39 11.65 9.50
C GLU A 213 -23.27 10.21 8.96
N GLN A 214 -23.94 9.86 7.86
CA GLN A 214 -23.97 8.49 7.30
C GLN A 214 -22.90 8.28 6.22
N MET A 215 -21.64 8.49 6.58
CA MET A 215 -20.50 8.31 5.68
C MET A 215 -20.29 6.83 5.30
N ASP A 216 -20.09 6.55 4.01
CA ASP A 216 -19.84 5.20 3.50
C ASP A 216 -18.37 4.81 3.63
N TRP A 217 -18.00 4.32 4.81
CA TRP A 217 -16.64 3.87 5.07
C TRP A 217 -16.24 2.64 4.23
N ASP A 218 -17.19 1.82 3.77
CA ASP A 218 -16.90 0.60 3.00
C ASP A 218 -16.43 0.90 1.56
N ARG A 219 -16.78 2.09 1.03
CA ARG A 219 -16.35 2.53 -0.30
C ARG A 219 -14.95 3.13 -0.33
N ILE A 220 -14.45 3.56 0.82
CA ILE A 220 -13.19 4.27 0.97
C ILE A 220 -12.05 3.25 1.06
N ASN A 221 -10.96 3.47 0.35
CA ASN A 221 -9.86 2.50 0.27
C ASN A 221 -8.53 3.05 0.81
N ASN A 222 -8.43 4.37 0.97
CA ASN A 222 -7.20 5.02 1.43
C ASN A 222 -7.47 6.36 2.14
N VAL A 223 -6.40 6.91 2.72
CA VAL A 223 -6.43 8.17 3.48
C VAL A 223 -6.90 9.35 2.63
N SER A 224 -6.48 9.44 1.36
CA SER A 224 -6.86 10.57 0.50
C SER A 224 -8.34 10.57 0.14
N GLU A 225 -8.93 9.40 -0.09
CA GLU A 225 -10.38 9.23 -0.28
C GLU A 225 -11.15 9.61 1.00
N ALA A 226 -10.67 9.15 2.16
CA ALA A 226 -11.26 9.51 3.45
C ALA A 226 -11.24 11.03 3.66
N GLU A 227 -10.10 11.70 3.49
CA GLU A 227 -9.98 13.15 3.66
C GLU A 227 -10.91 13.93 2.74
N VAL A 228 -11.04 13.54 1.47
CA VAL A 228 -11.96 14.18 0.52
C VAL A 228 -13.40 14.04 1.00
N CYS A 229 -13.82 12.85 1.39
CA CYS A 229 -15.18 12.63 1.85
C CYS A 229 -15.50 13.32 3.17
N MET A 230 -14.59 13.24 4.14
CA MET A 230 -14.72 13.95 5.41
C MET A 230 -14.80 15.46 5.18
N PHE A 231 -13.95 16.01 4.32
CA PHE A 231 -13.98 17.42 3.98
C PHE A 231 -15.34 17.83 3.43
N ARG A 232 -15.88 17.08 2.47
CA ARG A 232 -17.16 17.46 1.85
C ARG A 232 -18.35 17.36 2.77
N LEU A 233 -18.40 16.31 3.59
CA LEU A 233 -19.48 16.13 4.56
C LEU A 233 -19.43 17.23 5.61
N LEU A 234 -18.25 17.51 6.18
CA LEU A 234 -18.08 18.56 7.18
C LEU A 234 -18.31 19.97 6.59
N ALA A 235 -17.77 20.26 5.41
CA ALA A 235 -17.94 21.56 4.76
C ALA A 235 -19.41 21.84 4.39
N SER A 236 -20.23 20.80 4.21
CA SER A 236 -21.66 20.95 3.93
C SER A 236 -22.44 21.56 5.10
N TYR A 237 -21.97 21.43 6.33
CA TYR A 237 -22.59 22.06 7.50
C TYR A 237 -22.37 23.58 7.57
N ARG A 238 -21.33 24.12 6.89
CA ARG A 238 -20.96 25.55 6.90
C ARG A 238 -20.75 26.16 8.29
N ASN A 239 -20.57 25.33 9.31
CA ASN A 239 -20.37 25.77 10.69
C ASN A 239 -19.63 24.70 11.50
N ILE A 240 -18.59 25.14 12.21
CA ILE A 240 -17.78 24.31 13.12
C ILE A 240 -18.59 23.68 14.25
N SER A 241 -19.74 24.24 14.65
CA SER A 241 -20.60 23.73 15.74
C SER A 241 -21.00 22.26 15.57
N HIS A 242 -21.07 21.77 14.33
CA HIS A 242 -21.44 20.39 14.01
C HIS A 242 -20.25 19.42 13.98
N ALA A 243 -19.01 19.92 13.96
CA ALA A 243 -17.83 19.08 13.74
C ALA A 243 -17.65 18.03 14.84
N THR A 244 -17.78 18.38 16.12
CA THR A 244 -17.70 17.40 17.22
C THR A 244 -18.76 16.32 17.12
N LYS A 245 -20.04 16.70 16.93
CA LYS A 245 -21.13 15.73 16.79
C LYS A 245 -20.88 14.80 15.60
N TRP A 246 -20.40 15.33 14.49
CA TRP A 246 -20.09 14.55 13.30
C TRP A 246 -18.96 13.54 13.56
N PHE A 247 -17.87 13.96 14.21
CA PHE A 247 -16.77 13.06 14.60
C PHE A 247 -17.25 11.95 15.54
N GLU A 248 -18.06 12.30 16.53
CA GLU A 248 -18.64 11.34 17.48
C GLU A 248 -19.58 10.34 16.79
N ALA A 249 -20.38 10.80 15.82
CA ALA A 249 -21.21 9.92 14.99
C ALA A 249 -20.38 8.94 14.15
N GLN A 250 -19.18 9.36 13.74
CA GLN A 250 -18.20 8.47 13.11
C GLN A 250 -17.47 7.56 14.12
N GLY A 251 -17.72 7.67 15.43
CA GLY A 251 -17.09 6.87 16.48
C GLY A 251 -15.71 7.37 16.92
N PHE A 252 -15.32 8.60 16.57
CA PHE A 252 -14.13 9.23 17.12
C PHE A 252 -14.41 9.79 18.51
N THR A 253 -13.42 9.67 19.40
CA THR A 253 -13.37 10.36 20.68
C THR A 253 -12.78 11.74 20.49
N VAL A 254 -13.56 12.78 20.77
CA VAL A 254 -13.15 14.19 20.72
C VAL A 254 -12.89 14.68 22.15
N PRO A 255 -11.65 15.05 22.52
CA PRO A 255 -11.39 15.63 23.83
C PRO A 255 -12.07 17.00 23.95
N LYS A 256 -12.56 17.36 25.15
CA LYS A 256 -13.26 18.64 25.39
C LYS A 256 -12.44 19.86 24.98
N SER A 257 -11.12 19.80 25.11
CA SER A 257 -10.16 20.87 24.76
C SER A 257 -9.91 21.04 23.25
N PHE A 258 -10.44 20.14 22.43
CA PHE A 258 -10.32 20.16 20.97
C PHE A 258 -11.69 19.97 20.30
N SER A 259 -12.76 20.39 20.98
CA SER A 259 -14.14 20.25 20.54
C SER A 259 -14.64 21.53 19.85
N SER A 260 -15.75 21.47 19.13
CA SER A 260 -16.39 22.65 18.53
C SER A 260 -16.76 23.73 19.55
N ALA A 261 -17.01 23.35 20.81
CA ALA A 261 -17.32 24.30 21.89
C ALA A 261 -16.06 25.00 22.45
N ARG A 262 -14.89 24.36 22.32
CA ARG A 262 -13.58 24.89 22.72
C ARG A 262 -12.54 24.42 21.70
N PRO A 263 -12.55 24.99 20.49
CA PRO A 263 -11.63 24.57 19.45
C PRO A 263 -10.23 25.05 19.80
N ASN A 264 -9.22 24.31 19.35
CA ASN A 264 -7.84 24.74 19.50
C ASN A 264 -7.56 25.86 18.48
N ILE A 265 -7.13 27.03 18.96
CA ILE A 265 -6.91 28.21 18.12
C ILE A 265 -5.41 28.27 17.79
N SER A 266 -5.09 28.22 16.50
CA SER A 266 -3.72 28.39 16.02
C SER A 266 -3.30 29.86 16.02
N TYR A 267 -1.99 30.13 15.93
CA TYR A 267 -1.42 31.50 15.88
C TYR A 267 -1.99 32.34 14.74
N ASP A 268 -2.38 31.72 13.62
CA ASP A 268 -3.01 32.39 12.49
C ASP A 268 -4.50 32.68 12.71
N GLY A 269 -5.07 32.26 13.85
CA GLY A 269 -6.47 32.42 14.23
C GLY A 269 -7.38 31.32 13.68
N THR A 270 -6.86 30.32 12.97
CA THR A 270 -7.67 29.19 12.51
C THR A 270 -8.09 28.30 13.68
N GLN A 271 -9.25 27.67 13.55
CA GLN A 271 -9.85 26.86 14.60
C GLN A 271 -9.73 25.37 14.26
N HIS A 272 -9.25 24.56 15.20
CA HIS A 272 -9.05 23.12 14.99
C HIS A 272 -9.94 22.28 15.90
N VAL A 273 -10.57 21.28 15.30
CA VAL A 273 -11.31 20.21 16.01
C VAL A 273 -10.61 18.89 15.74
N HIS A 274 -10.31 18.14 16.80
CA HIS A 274 -9.55 16.89 16.72
C HIS A 274 -10.37 15.71 17.22
N GLY A 275 -10.50 14.69 16.38
CA GLY A 275 -11.03 13.38 16.74
C GLY A 275 -9.93 12.34 16.79
N SER A 276 -9.95 11.48 17.80
CA SER A 276 -9.09 10.30 17.89
C SER A 276 -9.92 9.03 17.83
N TYR A 277 -9.49 8.04 17.06
CA TYR A 277 -10.21 6.78 16.87
C TYR A 277 -9.28 5.62 17.20
N SER A 278 -9.72 4.72 18.08
CA SER A 278 -8.94 3.56 18.46
C SER A 278 -9.19 2.40 17.48
N ILE A 279 -8.25 2.20 16.56
CA ILE A 279 -8.27 1.07 15.64
C ILE A 279 -8.14 -0.25 16.42
N ARG A 280 -7.36 -0.26 17.50
CA ARG A 280 -7.21 -1.46 18.36
C ARG A 280 -8.53 -1.92 18.98
N LYS A 281 -9.41 -0.99 19.37
CA LYS A 281 -10.70 -1.33 20.02
C LYS A 281 -11.80 -1.62 19.01
N ASN A 282 -11.84 -0.84 17.92
CA ASN A 282 -13.01 -0.79 17.03
C ASN A 282 -12.73 -1.35 15.62
N GLY A 283 -11.49 -1.72 15.30
CA GLY A 283 -11.05 -2.10 13.96
C GLY A 283 -10.84 -0.89 13.03
N PRO A 284 -10.17 -1.06 11.87
CA PRO A 284 -9.91 0.03 10.94
C PRO A 284 -11.20 0.54 10.27
N LYS A 285 -11.29 1.85 10.02
CA LYS A 285 -12.50 2.46 9.47
C LYS A 285 -12.74 2.15 7.99
N PHE A 286 -11.74 2.32 7.15
CA PHE A 286 -11.86 2.05 5.72
C PHE A 286 -11.13 0.75 5.33
N PRO A 287 -11.71 -0.07 4.43
CA PRO A 287 -11.09 -1.31 3.98
C PRO A 287 -9.81 -1.04 3.19
N THR A 288 -8.68 -1.53 3.71
CA THR A 288 -7.54 -1.91 2.86
C THR A 288 -7.93 -3.22 2.17
N ARG A 289 -8.45 -3.17 0.94
CA ARG A 289 -8.96 -4.37 0.23
C ARG A 289 -8.00 -5.57 0.28
N GLY A 290 -8.56 -6.78 0.36
CA GLY A 290 -7.83 -8.06 0.24
C GLY A 290 -7.25 -8.60 1.56
N VAL A 291 -6.26 -9.49 1.46
CA VAL A 291 -5.51 -10.09 2.60
C VAL A 291 -4.96 -9.00 3.53
N PHE A 292 -4.73 -7.81 2.98
CA PHE A 292 -4.34 -6.59 3.70
C PHE A 292 -5.34 -6.18 4.80
N ARG A 293 -6.66 -6.33 4.65
CA ARG A 293 -7.65 -6.01 5.71
C ARG A 293 -7.40 -6.80 7.01
N ARG A 294 -6.92 -8.05 6.91
CA ARG A 294 -6.57 -8.90 8.07
C ARG A 294 -5.18 -8.58 8.63
N LEU A 295 -4.28 -8.06 7.81
CA LEU A 295 -2.88 -7.77 8.17
C LEU A 295 -2.67 -6.35 8.70
N PHE A 296 -3.52 -5.40 8.35
CA PHE A 296 -3.47 -4.03 8.86
C PHE A 296 -4.22 -3.83 10.18
N GLY A 297 -4.97 -4.85 10.66
CA GLY A 297 -5.58 -4.82 12.00
C GLY A 297 -4.58 -4.70 13.14
N SER A 298 -3.27 -4.86 12.87
CA SER A 298 -2.18 -4.87 13.85
C SER A 298 -1.17 -3.70 13.74
N ILE A 299 -1.36 -2.73 12.84
CA ILE A 299 -0.28 -1.78 12.48
C ILE A 299 -0.52 -0.37 13.04
N PRO A 300 -1.57 0.37 12.64
CA PRO A 300 -1.92 1.60 13.32
C PRO A 300 -2.81 1.31 14.54
N TYR A 301 -2.39 1.77 15.71
CA TYR A 301 -3.13 1.60 16.96
C TYR A 301 -4.25 2.63 17.11
N GLY A 302 -4.12 3.75 16.39
CA GLY A 302 -5.11 4.82 16.36
C GLY A 302 -5.08 5.60 15.06
N MET A 303 -6.21 6.23 14.75
CA MET A 303 -6.38 7.18 13.67
C MET A 303 -6.74 8.52 14.30
N ASN A 304 -5.98 9.56 14.00
CA ASN A 304 -6.30 10.92 14.38
C ASN A 304 -6.82 11.65 13.15
N SER A 305 -7.87 12.43 13.33
CA SER A 305 -8.37 13.35 12.32
C SER A 305 -8.44 14.76 12.90
N ALA A 306 -8.00 15.72 12.10
CA ALA A 306 -8.12 17.14 12.41
C ALA A 306 -8.90 17.84 11.29
N SER A 307 -9.91 18.62 11.68
CA SER A 307 -10.58 19.56 10.78
C SER A 307 -10.17 20.98 11.14
N THR A 308 -9.68 21.74 10.15
CA THR A 308 -9.23 23.13 10.30
C THR A 308 -10.25 24.06 9.66
N TRP A 309 -10.72 25.02 10.43
CA TRP A 309 -11.77 25.98 10.08
C TRP A 309 -11.21 27.41 10.07
N SER A 310 -11.91 28.28 9.36
CA SER A 310 -11.65 29.72 9.34
C SER A 310 -11.81 30.35 10.72
N LYS A 311 -11.32 31.59 10.87
CA LYS A 311 -11.31 32.32 12.17
C LYS A 311 -12.70 32.52 12.75
N ASP A 312 -13.70 32.66 11.90
CA ASP A 312 -15.12 32.81 12.22
C ASP A 312 -15.85 31.45 12.34
N GLY A 313 -15.18 30.33 12.07
CA GLY A 313 -15.75 28.98 12.18
C GLY A 313 -16.79 28.62 11.11
N THR A 314 -16.94 29.44 10.06
CA THR A 314 -17.95 29.25 9.01
C THR A 314 -17.46 28.42 7.83
N GLN A 315 -16.16 28.45 7.54
CA GLN A 315 -15.57 27.80 6.38
C GLN A 315 -14.58 26.72 6.81
N LEU A 316 -14.79 25.49 6.31
CA LEU A 316 -13.81 24.43 6.44
C LEU A 316 -12.67 24.66 5.44
N LEU A 317 -11.44 24.74 5.96
CA LEU A 317 -10.23 24.98 5.17
C LEU A 317 -9.52 23.68 4.81
N ARG A 318 -9.49 22.71 5.73
CA ARG A 318 -8.76 21.44 5.51
C ARG A 318 -9.23 20.34 6.44
N VAL A 319 -9.11 19.09 5.98
CA VAL A 319 -9.16 17.90 6.82
C VAL A 319 -7.86 17.13 6.62
N ASP A 320 -7.26 16.69 7.72
CA ASP A 320 -6.08 15.84 7.74
C ASP A 320 -6.37 14.58 8.56
N ILE A 321 -5.89 13.45 8.06
CA ILE A 321 -5.93 12.17 8.75
C ILE A 321 -4.50 11.67 8.94
N SER A 322 -4.15 11.33 10.16
CA SER A 322 -2.88 10.68 10.50
C SER A 322 -3.14 9.34 11.16
N LEU A 323 -2.33 8.35 10.79
CA LEU A 323 -2.35 7.02 11.38
C LEU A 323 -1.16 6.90 12.33
N ASN A 324 -1.44 6.59 13.61
CA ASN A 324 -0.39 6.38 14.60
C ASN A 324 0.08 4.93 14.53
N ILE A 325 1.31 4.74 14.08
CA ILE A 325 2.02 3.47 14.06
C ILE A 325 3.00 3.49 15.25
N LEU A 326 3.13 2.36 15.95
CA LEU A 326 4.08 2.20 17.05
C LEU A 326 5.48 1.92 16.51
#